data_AF-A0A953U6D3-F1
#
_entry.id   AF-A0A953U6D3-F1
#
_cell.length_a   1.000
_cell.length_b   1.000
_cell.length_c   1.000
_cell.angle_alpha   90.00
_cell.angle_beta   90.00
_cell.angle_gamma   90.00
#
_symmetry.space_group_name_H-M   'P 1'
#
loop_
_entity.id
_entity.type
_entity.pdbx_description
1 polymer ?
#
loop_
_entity_poly.entity_id
_entity_poly.type
_entity_poly.pdbx_seq_one_letter_code
_entity_poly.pdbx_strand_id
1 'polypeptide(L)'
;PPEVSQPMKFKEAVALPGNARIVLSESEPESMLKDVLAFVNGDVVLDVGPEGGWTEAELSSFRMAGWRSASLGGTILRAETAAIAAMAVVLAEL
;
A
#
# COMPACT_ATOMS: atom_id res chain seq x y z
N PRO A 1 -13.35 -17.37 -4.26
CA PRO A 1 -13.23 -16.10 -5.01
C PRO A 1 -12.80 -15.00 -4.04
N PRO A 2 -12.12 -13.93 -4.47
CA PRO A 2 -11.86 -12.79 -3.61
C PRO A 2 -13.18 -12.13 -3.20
N GLU A 3 -13.28 -11.73 -1.93
CA GLU A 3 -14.42 -10.97 -1.42
C GLU A 3 -14.28 -9.49 -1.81
N VAL A 4 -15.36 -8.89 -2.29
CA VAL A 4 -15.41 -7.46 -2.63
C VAL A 4 -16.39 -6.79 -1.66
N SER A 5 -15.85 -5.98 -0.76
CA SER A 5 -16.65 -5.26 0.24
C SER A 5 -17.34 -4.03 -0.36
N GLN A 6 -18.28 -3.46 0.40
CA GLN A 6 -18.85 -2.14 0.08
C GLN A 6 -17.76 -1.05 0.11
N PRO A 7 -17.90 0.03 -0.69
CA PRO A 7 -17.03 1.19 -0.58
C PRO A 7 -17.06 1.75 0.84
N MET A 8 -15.90 2.19 1.33
CA MET A 8 -15.74 2.76 2.67
C MET A 8 -15.02 4.11 2.61
N LYS A 9 -15.10 4.89 3.68
CA LYS A 9 -14.42 6.19 3.73
C LYS A 9 -12.92 5.98 3.96
N PHE A 10 -12.11 6.89 3.43
CA PHE A 10 -10.65 6.90 3.65
C PHE A 10 -10.25 6.69 5.12
N LYS A 11 -10.87 7.42 6.05
CA LYS A 11 -10.57 7.30 7.48
C LYS A 11 -10.82 5.89 8.04
N GLU A 12 -11.79 5.17 7.49
CA GLU A 12 -12.11 3.80 7.88
C GLU A 12 -11.09 2.83 7.29
N ALA A 13 -10.67 3.05 6.03
CA ALA A 13 -9.61 2.26 5.37
C ALA A 13 -8.26 2.38 6.12
N VAL A 14 -7.85 3.59 6.50
CA VAL A 14 -6.65 3.84 7.32
C VAL A 14 -6.71 3.14 8.68
N ALA A 15 -7.90 2.96 9.23
CA ALA A 15 -8.12 2.30 10.51
C ALA A 15 -8.22 0.77 10.42
N LEU A 16 -8.12 0.19 9.21
CA LEU A 16 -8.18 -1.26 9.05
C LEU A 16 -7.09 -1.95 9.89
N PRO A 17 -7.43 -3.03 10.60
CA PRO A 17 -6.47 -3.80 11.36
C PRO A 17 -5.57 -4.60 10.43
N GLY A 18 -4.35 -4.88 10.87
CA GLY A 18 -3.39 -5.70 10.14
C GLY A 18 -2.00 -5.61 10.75
N ASN A 19 -1.27 -6.72 10.74
CA ASN A 19 0.10 -6.78 11.27
C ASN A 19 1.07 -6.04 10.34
N ALA A 20 0.92 -6.22 9.03
CA ALA A 20 1.65 -5.48 8.01
C ALA A 20 0.68 -4.66 7.17
N ARG A 21 0.70 -3.34 7.40
CA ARG A 21 -0.14 -2.37 6.69
C ARG A 21 0.77 -1.46 5.89
N ILE A 22 0.63 -1.50 4.57
CA ILE A 22 1.54 -0.85 3.64
C ILE A 22 0.73 0.03 2.69
N VAL A 23 1.10 1.31 2.62
CA VAL A 23 0.55 2.25 1.63
C VAL A 23 1.55 2.40 0.50
N LEU A 24 1.10 2.26 -0.76
CA LEU A 24 1.97 2.47 -1.91
C LEU A 24 2.06 3.96 -2.22
N SER A 25 3.28 4.49 -2.29
CA SER A 25 3.55 5.88 -2.62
C SER A 25 4.81 6.04 -3.45
N GLU A 26 4.74 6.88 -4.47
CA GLU A 26 5.86 7.35 -5.28
C GLU A 26 6.78 8.34 -4.54
N SER A 27 6.32 8.90 -3.41
CA SER A 27 7.06 9.89 -2.62
C SER A 27 8.17 9.27 -1.76
N GLU A 28 8.27 7.95 -1.71
CA GLU A 28 9.21 7.20 -0.86
C GLU A 28 10.08 6.24 -1.69
N PRO A 29 10.90 6.74 -2.64
CA PRO A 29 11.61 5.90 -3.62
C PRO A 29 12.66 4.98 -3.00
N GLU A 30 13.12 5.26 -1.78
CA GLU A 30 14.12 4.43 -1.09
C GLU A 30 13.53 3.22 -0.36
N SER A 31 12.21 3.22 -0.10
CA SER A 31 11.54 2.13 0.61
C SER A 31 10.82 1.22 -0.37
N MET A 32 11.54 0.30 -1.02
CA MET A 32 10.92 -0.60 -2.00
C MET A 32 9.98 -1.61 -1.33
N LEU A 33 8.85 -1.92 -1.97
CA LEU A 33 7.85 -2.86 -1.44
C LEU A 33 8.46 -4.21 -1.03
N LYS A 34 9.33 -4.80 -1.87
CA LYS A 34 10.02 -6.06 -1.55
C LYS A 34 10.84 -5.99 -0.25
N ASP A 35 11.47 -4.86 0.03
CA ASP A 35 12.34 -4.69 1.20
C ASP A 35 11.49 -4.49 2.46
N VAL A 36 10.32 -3.84 2.32
CA VAL A 36 9.33 -3.73 3.40
C VAL A 36 8.72 -5.10 3.74
N LEU A 37 8.45 -5.92 2.72
CA LEU A 37 7.87 -7.26 2.86
C LEU A 37 8.84 -8.29 3.44
N ALA A 38 10.16 -8.14 3.25
CA ALA A 38 11.17 -9.06 3.77
C ALA A 38 11.12 -9.26 5.31
N PHE A 39 10.48 -8.34 6.04
CA PHE A 39 10.31 -8.40 7.49
C PHE A 39 8.87 -8.70 7.93
N VAL A 40 8.00 -9.05 7.00
CA VAL A 40 6.59 -9.33 7.25
C VAL A 40 6.37 -10.83 7.33
N ASN A 41 5.60 -11.26 8.33
CA ASN A 41 5.10 -12.62 8.43
C ASN A 41 3.56 -12.58 8.52
N GLY A 42 2.89 -13.37 7.67
CA GLY A 42 1.43 -13.48 7.65
C GLY A 42 0.75 -12.44 6.76
N ASP A 43 -0.46 -12.05 7.13
CA ASP A 43 -1.34 -11.26 6.27
C ASP A 43 -0.85 -9.82 6.04
N VAL A 44 -0.98 -9.37 4.80
CA VAL A 44 -0.62 -8.01 4.35
C VAL A 44 -1.87 -7.25 3.93
N VAL A 45 -1.97 -6.01 4.38
CA VAL A 45 -2.93 -5.02 3.88
C VAL A 45 -2.17 -4.03 3.02
N LEU A 46 -2.55 -3.94 1.75
CA LEU A 46 -2.00 -2.98 0.79
C LEU A 46 -3.04 -1.91 0.50
N ASP A 47 -2.62 -0.65 0.54
CA ASP A 47 -3.42 0.47 0.07
C ASP A 47 -2.81 1.07 -1.20
N VAL A 48 -3.63 1.24 -2.22
CA VAL A 48 -3.24 1.73 -3.55
C VAL A 48 -3.97 3.03 -3.80
N GLY A 49 -3.20 4.09 -4.01
CA GLY A 49 -3.75 5.43 -4.21
C GLY A 49 -4.55 5.59 -5.50
N PRO A 50 -5.37 6.66 -5.58
CA PRO A 50 -6.09 7.02 -6.79
C PRO A 50 -5.13 7.54 -7.88
N GLU A 51 -5.66 7.87 -9.06
CA GLU A 51 -4.89 8.33 -10.22
C GLU A 51 -4.08 9.60 -9.95
N GLY A 52 -4.53 10.44 -9.00
CA GLY A 52 -3.84 11.65 -8.56
C GLY A 52 -2.75 11.41 -7.50
N GLY A 53 -2.53 10.17 -7.09
CA GLY A 53 -1.66 9.83 -5.98
C GLY A 53 -2.25 10.23 -4.63
N TRP A 54 -1.44 10.14 -3.58
CA TRP A 54 -1.82 10.54 -2.24
C TRP A 54 -1.47 12.00 -1.97
N THR A 55 -2.34 12.70 -1.28
CA THR A 55 -1.97 13.99 -0.67
C THR A 55 -1.06 13.77 0.54
N GLU A 56 -0.27 14.78 0.89
CA GLU A 56 0.58 14.73 2.09
C GLU A 56 -0.24 14.52 3.37
N ALA A 57 -1.47 15.06 3.43
CA ALA A 57 -2.37 14.86 4.56
C ALA A 57 -2.84 13.41 4.70
N GLU A 58 -3.07 12.72 3.58
CA GLU A 58 -3.43 11.30 3.56
C GLU A 58 -2.25 10.42 3.95
N LEU A 59 -1.06 10.66 3.38
CA LEU A 59 0.17 9.96 3.79
C LEU A 59 0.49 10.16 5.27
N SER A 60 0.29 11.36 5.79
CA SER A 60 0.41 11.64 7.22
C SER A 60 -0.58 10.84 8.06
N SER A 61 -1.83 10.69 7.60
CA SER A 61 -2.84 9.88 8.27
C SER A 61 -2.45 8.41 8.34
N PHE A 62 -1.91 7.84 7.25
CA PHE A 62 -1.36 6.50 7.23
C PHE A 62 -0.21 6.33 8.22
N ARG A 63 0.78 7.24 8.20
CA ARG A 63 1.92 7.22 9.14
C ARG A 63 1.47 7.29 10.60
N MET A 64 0.53 8.19 10.92
CA MET A 64 -0.05 8.30 12.27
C MET A 64 -0.80 7.04 12.70
N ALA A 65 -1.41 6.32 11.76
CA ALA A 65 -2.06 5.04 12.01
C ALA A 65 -1.09 3.84 12.05
N GLY A 66 0.22 4.07 11.89
CA GLY A 66 1.26 3.06 11.94
C GLY A 66 1.43 2.23 10.67
N TRP A 67 0.97 2.76 9.52
CA TRP A 67 1.26 2.17 8.22
C TRP A 67 2.70 2.45 7.80
N ARG A 68 3.27 1.55 7.00
CA ARG A 68 4.56 1.75 6.34
C ARG A 68 4.32 2.21 4.91
N SER A 69 5.09 3.18 4.44
CA SER A 69 5.05 3.57 3.03
C SER A 69 6.02 2.71 2.22
N ALA A 70 5.65 2.38 0.99
CA ALA A 70 6.51 1.65 0.07
C ALA A 70 6.36 2.10 -1.38
N SER A 71 7.44 2.03 -2.15
CA SER A 71 7.49 2.31 -3.59
C SER A 71 7.56 1.02 -4.41
N LEU A 72 7.04 1.09 -5.64
CA LEU A 72 7.18 0.07 -6.68
C LEU A 72 8.38 0.35 -7.62
N GLY A 73 9.22 1.32 -7.29
CA GLY A 73 10.41 1.69 -8.04
C GLY A 73 10.38 3.12 -8.59
N GLY A 74 11.26 3.40 -9.55
CA GLY A 74 11.48 4.76 -10.09
C GLY A 74 10.46 5.24 -11.12
N THR A 75 9.40 4.49 -11.39
CA THR A 75 8.37 4.86 -12.38
C THR A 75 7.03 5.12 -11.72
N ILE A 76 6.39 6.23 -12.05
CA ILE A 76 5.01 6.50 -11.65
C ILE A 76 4.08 5.61 -12.48
N LEU A 77 3.39 4.69 -11.81
CA LEU A 77 2.45 3.76 -12.41
C LEU A 77 1.02 4.32 -12.31
N ARG A 78 0.15 3.93 -13.24
CA ARG A 78 -1.30 4.15 -13.09
C ARG A 78 -1.84 3.26 -11.96
N ALA A 79 -2.93 3.65 -11.33
CA ALA A 79 -3.50 2.97 -10.16
C ALA A 79 -3.73 1.46 -10.43
N GLU A 80 -4.26 1.10 -11.59
CA GLU A 80 -4.53 -0.28 -11.96
C GLU A 80 -3.24 -1.10 -12.15
N THR A 81 -2.21 -0.49 -12.77
CA THR A 81 -0.90 -1.12 -12.93
C THR A 81 -0.18 -1.26 -11.60
N ALA A 82 -0.28 -0.27 -10.71
CA ALA A 82 0.29 -0.33 -9.37
C ALA A 82 -0.33 -1.49 -8.56
N ALA A 83 -1.65 -1.65 -8.60
CA ALA A 83 -2.33 -2.76 -7.93
C ALA A 83 -1.86 -4.14 -8.43
N ILE A 84 -1.77 -4.31 -9.76
CA ILE A 84 -1.30 -5.58 -10.37
C ILE A 84 0.17 -5.85 -10.01
N ALA A 85 1.04 -4.84 -10.13
CA ALA A 85 2.46 -4.98 -9.84
C ALA A 85 2.72 -5.27 -8.36
N ALA A 86 2.03 -4.58 -7.45
CA ALA A 86 2.14 -4.82 -6.02
C ALA A 86 1.73 -6.24 -5.65
N MET A 87 0.61 -6.73 -6.18
CA MET A 87 0.19 -8.13 -5.98
C MET A 87 1.22 -9.12 -6.52
N ALA A 88 1.83 -8.86 -7.68
CA ALA A 88 2.87 -9.73 -8.22
C ALA A 88 4.13 -9.76 -7.34
N VAL A 89 4.54 -8.61 -6.77
CA VAL A 89 5.65 -8.55 -5.81
C VAL A 89 5.31 -9.30 -4.53
N VAL A 90 4.11 -9.10 -3.98
CA VAL A 90 3.68 -9.80 -2.75
C VAL A 90 3.68 -11.31 -2.93
N LEU A 91 3.17 -11.81 -4.07
CA LEU A 91 3.16 -13.24 -4.40
C LEU A 91 4.57 -13.82 -4.65
N ALA A 92 5.56 -12.99 -4.98
CA ALA A 92 6.93 -13.43 -5.20
C ALA A 92 7.76 -13.45 -3.91
N GLU A 93 7.43 -12.59 -2.95
CA GLU A 93 8.21 -12.40 -1.72
C GLU A 93 7.62 -13.11 -0.49
N LEU A 94 6.35 -13.52 -0.52
CA LEU A 94 5.65 -14.27 0.55
C LEU A 94 5.21 -15.66 0.09
#